data_AF-R9A3Q8-F1
#
_entry.id   AF-R9A3Q8-F1
#
_cell.length_a   1.000
_cell.length_b   1.000
_cell.length_c   1.000
_cell.angle_alpha   90.00
_cell.angle_beta   90.00
_cell.angle_gamma   90.00
#
_symmetry.space_group_name_H-M   'P 1'
#
loop_
_entity.id
_entity.type
_entity.pdbx_description
1 polymer ?
#
loop_
_entity_poly.entity_id
_entity_poly.type
_entity_poly.pdbx_seq_one_letter_code
_entity_poly.pdbx_strand_id
1 'polypeptide(L)'
;MKSAKGFHSFLFYICFVVLLSTSMAGSLFAGETVEILGGPEDVNLRLVALLNKLDPDFYADDKTQGFVYRYKNRWKNPYDFNIYVGKVGKTSPDSIIRVESPRRGQERMWKQIMEQEFLQKPPHESAVPLSEKYHVLSQGLNLISPMASVGYNSWNSPLFTGRDTFVSMSIYLLFDLILAGGAYMYAQENLPKKNLWDNLANVKGPGNVWESPNAVGVFAALAVSRAVRAFDAWEDTSAHNKTAQFGWSFKF
;
A
#
# COMPACT_ATOMS: atom_id res chain seq x y z
N MET A 1 -15.85 -35.63 22.18
CA MET A 1 -15.37 -35.38 20.78
C MET A 1 -16.46 -34.70 19.94
N LYS A 2 -16.62 -33.37 20.01
CA LYS A 2 -17.57 -32.61 19.16
C LYS A 2 -17.09 -31.20 18.77
N SER A 3 -15.80 -30.87 18.94
CA SER A 3 -15.27 -29.50 18.77
C SER A 3 -14.45 -29.28 17.48
N ALA A 4 -14.04 -30.34 16.77
CA ALA A 4 -13.15 -30.19 15.61
C ALA A 4 -13.82 -29.60 14.35
N LYS A 5 -15.15 -29.74 14.18
CA LYS A 5 -15.85 -29.32 12.95
C LYS A 5 -16.02 -27.81 12.82
N GLY A 6 -16.21 -27.09 13.93
CA GLY A 6 -16.35 -25.63 13.93
C GLY A 6 -15.03 -24.92 13.61
N PHE A 7 -13.93 -25.43 14.17
CA PHE A 7 -12.59 -24.90 13.93
C PHE A 7 -12.13 -25.07 12.49
N HIS A 8 -12.42 -26.22 11.88
CA HIS A 8 -12.13 -26.45 10.46
C HIS A 8 -12.93 -25.52 9.55
N SER A 9 -14.21 -25.29 9.85
CA SER A 9 -15.05 -24.36 9.08
C SER A 9 -14.54 -22.92 9.19
N PHE A 10 -14.18 -22.46 10.39
CA PHE A 10 -13.63 -21.13 10.62
C PHE A 10 -12.27 -20.92 9.93
N LEU A 11 -11.36 -21.90 10.01
CA LEU A 11 -10.12 -21.90 9.24
C LEU A 11 -10.37 -21.89 7.74
N PHE A 12 -11.38 -22.63 7.26
CA PHE A 12 -11.75 -22.63 5.85
C PHE A 12 -12.29 -21.26 5.41
N TYR A 13 -13.09 -20.59 6.24
CA TYR A 13 -13.57 -19.23 5.97
C TYR A 13 -12.44 -18.20 6.00
N ILE A 14 -11.52 -18.27 6.97
CA ILE A 14 -10.33 -17.40 7.00
C ILE A 14 -9.45 -17.66 5.78
N CYS A 15 -9.14 -18.92 5.48
CA CYS A 15 -8.39 -19.29 4.29
C CYS A 15 -9.10 -18.81 3.03
N PHE A 16 -10.43 -18.92 2.94
CA PHE A 16 -11.21 -18.46 1.79
C PHE A 16 -11.24 -16.94 1.66
N VAL A 17 -11.34 -16.19 2.77
CA VAL A 17 -11.25 -14.71 2.78
C VAL A 17 -9.83 -14.24 2.43
N VAL A 18 -8.80 -14.92 2.95
CA VAL A 18 -7.40 -14.68 2.59
C VAL A 18 -7.13 -15.07 1.13
N LEU A 19 -7.76 -16.15 0.64
CA LEU A 19 -7.66 -16.55 -0.77
C LEU A 19 -8.40 -15.57 -1.68
N LEU A 20 -9.53 -15.00 -1.25
CA LEU A 20 -10.26 -13.97 -1.99
C LEU A 20 -9.51 -12.63 -2.01
N SER A 21 -8.88 -12.25 -0.89
CA SER A 21 -8.05 -11.04 -0.84
C SER A 21 -6.76 -11.18 -1.65
N THR A 22 -6.20 -12.38 -1.75
CA THR A 22 -5.00 -12.66 -2.57
C THR A 22 -5.30 -12.99 -4.03
N SER A 23 -6.46 -13.58 -4.36
CA SER A 23 -6.85 -13.88 -5.75
C SER A 23 -7.41 -12.67 -6.51
N MET A 24 -7.84 -11.61 -5.81
CA MET A 24 -8.05 -10.29 -6.41
C MET A 24 -6.72 -9.53 -6.64
N ALA A 25 -5.60 -10.02 -6.11
CA ALA A 25 -4.25 -9.49 -6.37
C ALA A 25 -3.62 -10.15 -7.61
N GLY A 26 -4.41 -10.32 -8.68
CA GLY A 26 -3.79 -10.25 -10.01
C GLY A 26 -3.02 -8.93 -10.04
N SER A 27 -1.74 -8.96 -10.40
CA SER A 27 -0.88 -7.78 -10.48
C SER A 27 -1.43 -6.86 -11.59
N LEU A 28 -2.48 -6.13 -11.26
CA LEU A 28 -3.06 -5.07 -12.06
C LEU A 28 -2.12 -3.89 -11.87
N PHE A 29 -1.04 -3.89 -12.65
CA PHE A 29 -0.18 -2.73 -12.77
C PHE A 29 -1.05 -1.55 -13.19
N ALA A 30 -1.10 -0.52 -12.35
CA ALA A 30 -1.68 0.75 -12.76
C ALA A 30 -0.72 1.38 -13.77
N GLY A 31 -1.25 1.75 -14.94
CA GLY A 31 -0.47 2.24 -16.06
C GLY A 31 -0.85 3.67 -16.42
N GLU A 32 0.13 4.54 -16.51
CA GLU A 32 0.00 5.90 -17.05
C GLU A 32 0.91 6.07 -18.26
N THR A 33 0.55 7.00 -19.14
CA THR A 33 1.33 7.30 -20.34
C THR A 33 1.55 8.79 -20.51
N VAL A 34 2.70 9.15 -21.07
CA VAL A 34 3.08 10.51 -21.45
C VAL A 34 3.64 10.46 -22.86
N GLU A 35 3.10 11.29 -23.74
CA GLU A 35 3.63 11.49 -25.09
C GLU A 35 4.63 12.65 -25.07
N ILE A 36 5.79 12.44 -25.69
CA ILE A 36 6.91 13.38 -25.69
C ILE A 36 7.42 13.53 -27.11
N LEU A 37 7.59 14.78 -27.53
CA LEU A 37 8.16 15.12 -28.82
C LEU A 37 9.62 14.64 -28.90
N GLY A 38 9.95 13.93 -29.98
CA GLY A 38 11.29 13.41 -30.25
C GLY A 38 11.39 11.89 -30.25
N GLY A 39 12.51 11.40 -30.80
CA GLY A 39 12.76 9.98 -30.99
C GLY A 39 13.00 9.22 -29.67
N PRO A 40 12.79 7.89 -29.65
CA PRO A 40 12.93 7.08 -28.43
C PRO A 40 14.31 7.18 -27.80
N GLU A 41 15.35 7.39 -28.60
CA GLU A 41 16.74 7.51 -28.16
C GLU A 41 16.96 8.79 -27.34
N ASP A 42 16.46 9.93 -27.83
CA ASP A 42 16.57 11.23 -27.15
C ASP A 42 15.75 11.24 -25.86
N VAL A 43 14.53 10.70 -25.92
CA VAL A 43 13.64 10.57 -24.77
C VAL A 43 14.25 9.63 -23.73
N ASN A 44 14.88 8.54 -24.17
CA ASN A 44 15.59 7.62 -23.28
C ASN A 44 16.73 8.30 -22.51
N LEU A 45 17.53 9.16 -23.17
CA LEU A 45 18.59 9.91 -22.48
C LEU A 45 18.04 10.85 -21.40
N ARG A 46 16.95 11.56 -21.70
CA ARG A 46 16.28 12.43 -20.73
C ARG A 46 15.69 11.63 -19.56
N LEU A 47 15.09 10.48 -19.85
CA LEU A 47 14.57 9.57 -18.82
C LEU A 47 15.68 9.06 -17.91
N VAL A 48 16.78 8.57 -18.46
CA VAL A 48 17.93 8.08 -17.68
C VAL A 48 18.51 9.20 -16.81
N ALA A 49 18.59 10.42 -17.33
CA ALA A 49 19.02 11.58 -16.54
C ALA A 49 18.07 11.88 -15.37
N LEU A 50 16.76 11.83 -15.61
CA LEU A 50 15.74 12.01 -14.57
C LEU A 50 15.80 10.90 -13.50
N LEU A 51 15.94 9.64 -13.93
CA LEU A 51 16.07 8.50 -13.02
C LEU A 51 17.34 8.62 -12.16
N ASN A 52 18.48 8.95 -12.76
CA ASN A 52 19.73 9.17 -12.04
C ASN A 52 19.65 10.36 -11.06
N LYS A 53 18.90 11.42 -11.40
CA LYS A 53 18.64 12.56 -10.51
C LYS A 53 17.83 12.11 -9.29
N LEU A 54 16.79 11.31 -9.50
CA LEU A 54 15.88 10.84 -8.47
C LEU A 54 16.49 9.75 -7.61
N ASP A 55 16.69 8.58 -8.21
CA ASP A 55 17.27 7.42 -7.57
C ASP A 55 18.03 6.59 -8.61
N PRO A 56 19.38 6.55 -8.53
CA PRO A 56 20.18 5.75 -9.45
C PRO A 56 20.04 4.23 -9.25
N ASP A 57 19.24 3.75 -8.27
CA ASP A 57 19.01 2.31 -8.05
C ASP A 57 17.95 1.71 -8.99
N PHE A 58 18.25 1.73 -10.29
CA PHE A 58 17.45 1.10 -11.35
C PHE A 58 18.33 0.28 -12.30
N TYR A 59 17.70 -0.50 -13.18
CA TYR A 59 18.39 -1.24 -14.24
C TYR A 59 17.54 -1.32 -15.51
N ALA A 60 18.21 -1.47 -16.65
CA ALA A 60 17.55 -1.74 -17.93
C ALA A 60 17.19 -3.23 -18.04
N ASP A 61 15.97 -3.54 -18.47
CA ASP A 61 15.47 -4.91 -18.65
C ASP A 61 15.26 -5.18 -20.14
N ASP A 62 15.91 -6.22 -20.67
CA ASP A 62 15.81 -6.63 -22.07
C ASP A 62 14.38 -7.08 -22.45
N LYS A 63 13.56 -7.45 -21.47
CA LYS A 63 12.15 -7.84 -21.69
C LYS A 63 11.26 -6.60 -21.80
N THR A 64 11.33 -5.92 -22.93
CA THR A 64 10.67 -4.62 -23.14
C THR A 64 9.17 -4.67 -23.44
N GLN A 65 8.57 -5.86 -23.59
CA GLN A 65 7.15 -6.04 -23.95
C GLN A 65 6.74 -5.30 -25.25
N GLY A 66 7.65 -5.17 -26.21
CA GLY A 66 7.41 -4.50 -27.48
C GLY A 66 7.75 -3.00 -27.49
N PHE A 67 8.20 -2.45 -26.37
CA PHE A 67 8.82 -1.12 -26.30
C PHE A 67 10.30 -1.17 -26.71
N VAL A 68 10.93 -0.01 -26.92
CA VAL A 68 12.35 0.09 -27.28
C VAL A 68 13.22 -0.06 -26.03
N TYR A 69 12.85 0.61 -24.94
CA TYR A 69 13.55 0.56 -23.66
C TYR A 69 12.60 0.21 -22.53
N ARG A 70 13.12 -0.43 -21.48
CA ARG A 70 12.42 -0.68 -20.22
C ARG A 70 13.38 -0.54 -19.05
N TYR A 71 12.94 0.17 -18.03
CA TYR A 71 13.64 0.35 -16.76
C TYR A 71 12.81 -0.16 -15.61
N LYS A 72 13.50 -0.80 -14.67
CA LYS A 72 12.94 -1.32 -13.43
C LYS A 72 13.71 -0.82 -12.23
N ASN A 73 12.99 -0.60 -11.14
CA ASN A 73 13.56 -0.40 -9.83
C ASN A 73 14.24 -1.69 -9.31
N ARG A 74 15.22 -1.54 -8.42
CA ARG A 74 15.77 -2.67 -7.65
C ARG A 74 15.07 -2.79 -6.29
N TRP A 75 15.26 -3.92 -5.61
CA TRP A 75 14.57 -4.29 -4.37
C TRP A 75 14.62 -3.23 -3.25
N LYS A 76 15.63 -2.36 -3.22
CA LYS A 76 15.80 -1.34 -2.15
C LYS A 76 15.29 0.04 -2.53
N ASN A 77 14.82 0.22 -3.75
CA ASN A 77 14.34 1.50 -4.23
C ASN A 77 12.98 1.82 -3.57
N PRO A 78 12.79 3.02 -3.00
CA PRO A 78 11.51 3.43 -2.42
C PRO A 78 10.39 3.50 -3.47
N TYR A 79 10.74 3.58 -4.75
CA TYR A 79 9.80 3.53 -5.87
C TYR A 79 9.71 2.12 -6.44
N ASP A 80 8.48 1.69 -6.72
CA ASP A 80 8.17 0.45 -7.41
C ASP A 80 7.61 0.77 -8.78
N PHE A 81 8.41 0.60 -9.84
CA PHE A 81 8.04 1.04 -11.17
C PHE A 81 8.63 0.17 -12.28
N ASN A 82 7.91 0.19 -13.39
CA ASN A 82 8.34 -0.26 -14.69
C ASN A 82 8.10 0.89 -15.66
N ILE A 83 9.17 1.51 -16.16
CA ILE A 83 9.07 2.61 -17.12
C ILE A 83 9.52 2.10 -18.48
N TYR A 84 8.68 2.26 -19.49
CA TYR A 84 8.92 1.84 -20.86
C TYR A 84 9.00 3.05 -21.77
N VAL A 85 9.88 3.01 -22.77
CA VAL A 85 9.99 4.05 -23.80
C VAL A 85 9.81 3.40 -25.17
N GLY A 86 8.92 3.96 -25.99
CA GLY A 86 8.65 3.46 -27.33
C GLY A 86 8.17 4.57 -28.26
N LYS A 87 7.85 4.20 -29.50
CA LYS A 87 7.26 5.13 -30.48
C LYS A 87 5.74 5.16 -30.31
N VAL A 88 5.12 6.33 -30.46
CA VAL A 88 3.65 6.46 -30.46
C VAL A 88 3.05 5.66 -31.62
N GLY A 89 3.73 5.64 -32.77
CA GLY A 89 3.35 4.85 -33.94
C GLY A 89 4.52 4.61 -34.88
N LYS A 90 4.32 3.75 -35.89
CA LYS A 90 5.39 3.40 -36.86
C LYS A 90 5.90 4.60 -37.66
N THR A 91 5.03 5.59 -37.89
CA THR A 91 5.28 6.77 -38.73
C THR A 91 5.42 8.06 -37.94
N SER A 92 5.16 8.03 -36.62
CA SER A 92 5.29 9.23 -35.78
C SER A 92 6.75 9.41 -35.37
N PRO A 93 7.29 10.65 -35.43
CA PRO A 93 8.59 10.95 -34.84
C PRO A 93 8.54 10.96 -33.29
N ASP A 94 7.34 10.98 -32.72
CA ASP A 94 7.14 11.16 -31.28
C ASP A 94 7.19 9.83 -30.51
N SER A 95 7.60 9.95 -29.26
CA SER A 95 7.76 8.84 -28.35
C SER A 95 6.70 8.85 -27.25
N ILE A 96 6.42 7.66 -26.75
CA ILE A 96 5.56 7.43 -25.60
C ILE A 96 6.40 6.86 -24.47
N ILE A 97 6.25 7.44 -23.29
CA ILE A 97 6.69 6.83 -22.03
C ILE A 97 5.47 6.23 -21.36
N ARG A 98 5.53 4.93 -21.06
CA ARG A 98 4.55 4.23 -20.23
C ARG A 98 5.16 3.98 -18.87
N VAL A 99 4.45 4.35 -17.81
CA VAL A 99 4.84 4.05 -16.43
C VAL A 99 3.83 3.08 -15.86
N GLU A 100 4.33 1.98 -15.34
CA GLU A 100 3.53 0.98 -14.64
C GLU A 100 4.04 0.82 -13.22
N SER A 101 3.13 0.73 -12.26
CA SER A 101 3.47 0.46 -10.87
C SER A 101 2.51 -0.59 -10.31
N PRO A 102 2.99 -1.56 -9.52
CA PRO A 102 2.10 -2.46 -8.77
C PRO A 102 1.39 -1.69 -7.64
N ARG A 103 1.97 -0.58 -7.17
CA ARG A 103 1.37 0.34 -6.20
C ARG A 103 0.70 1.51 -6.93
N ARG A 104 -0.63 1.59 -6.82
CA ARG A 104 -1.40 2.74 -7.31
C ARG A 104 -0.88 4.05 -6.69
N GLY A 105 -0.85 5.11 -7.49
CA GLY A 105 -0.32 6.42 -7.12
C GLY A 105 1.05 6.71 -7.68
N GLN A 106 1.98 5.74 -7.65
CA GLN A 106 3.33 5.99 -8.15
C GLN A 106 3.35 6.27 -9.66
N GLU A 107 2.50 5.60 -10.43
CA GLU A 107 2.35 5.84 -11.87
C GLU A 107 1.91 7.29 -12.16
N ARG A 108 0.97 7.81 -11.37
CA ARG A 108 0.46 9.19 -11.51
C ARG A 108 1.48 10.22 -11.05
N MET A 109 2.19 9.95 -9.97
CA MET A 109 3.30 10.77 -9.50
C MET A 109 4.38 10.87 -10.58
N TRP A 110 4.84 9.74 -11.12
CA TRP A 110 5.82 9.70 -12.20
C TRP A 110 5.35 10.44 -13.45
N LYS A 111 4.09 10.25 -13.85
CA LYS A 111 3.48 11.01 -14.94
C LYS A 111 3.61 12.52 -14.73
N GLN A 112 3.19 13.02 -13.56
CA GLN A 112 3.26 14.45 -13.25
C GLN A 112 4.70 14.97 -13.23
N ILE A 113 5.65 14.19 -12.69
CA ILE A 113 7.08 14.55 -12.72
C ILE A 113 7.56 14.68 -14.18
N MET A 114 7.26 13.71 -15.03
CA MET A 114 7.67 13.74 -16.44
C MET A 114 7.01 14.90 -17.20
N GLU A 115 5.75 15.22 -16.91
CA GLU A 115 5.07 16.38 -17.47
C GLU A 115 5.71 17.71 -17.06
N GLN A 116 6.14 17.84 -15.80
CA GLN A 116 6.83 19.04 -15.32
C GLN A 116 8.26 19.14 -15.86
N GLU A 117 9.02 18.03 -15.88
CA GLU A 117 10.43 18.03 -16.29
C GLU A 117 10.62 18.03 -17.81
N PHE A 118 9.86 17.22 -18.55
CA PHE A 118 10.06 17.06 -20.00
C PHE A 118 9.19 17.97 -20.85
N LEU A 119 7.95 18.22 -20.41
CA LEU A 119 7.02 19.09 -21.15
C LEU A 119 6.98 20.51 -20.58
N GLN A 120 7.72 20.79 -19.49
CA GLN A 120 7.75 22.09 -18.81
C GLN A 120 6.35 22.62 -18.46
N LYS A 121 5.39 21.71 -18.23
CA LYS A 121 4.04 22.10 -17.84
C LYS A 121 4.10 22.72 -16.44
N PRO A 122 3.49 23.89 -16.21
CA PRO A 122 3.41 24.45 -14.88
C PRO A 122 2.64 23.49 -13.96
N PRO A 123 2.97 23.46 -12.65
CA PRO A 123 2.16 22.72 -11.68
C PRO A 123 0.70 23.17 -11.75
N HIS A 124 -0.22 22.26 -11.48
CA HIS A 124 -1.65 22.61 -11.43
C HIS A 124 -1.88 23.71 -10.38
N GLU A 125 -2.85 24.60 -10.58
CA GLU A 125 -3.18 25.68 -9.62
C GLU A 125 -3.48 25.21 -8.19
N SER A 126 -3.92 23.95 -8.02
CA SER A 126 -4.19 23.33 -6.71
C SER A 126 -2.99 22.53 -6.18
N ALA A 127 -1.86 22.59 -6.87
CA ALA A 127 -0.67 21.86 -6.47
C ALA A 127 0.00 22.55 -5.28
N VAL A 128 0.37 21.74 -4.29
CA VAL A 128 1.03 22.21 -3.07
C VAL A 128 2.42 21.56 -2.99
N PRO A 129 3.45 22.26 -2.51
CA PRO A 129 4.74 21.65 -2.24
C PRO A 129 4.61 20.53 -1.19
N LEU A 130 5.39 19.47 -1.37
CA LEU A 130 5.42 18.37 -0.42
C LEU A 130 6.22 18.75 0.84
N SER A 131 5.66 18.45 2.01
CA SER A 131 6.38 18.47 3.28
C SER A 131 6.88 17.07 3.64
N GLU A 132 8.00 17.00 4.36
CA GLU A 132 8.53 15.72 4.84
C GLU A 132 7.57 15.05 5.84
N LYS A 133 7.54 13.72 5.80
CA LYS A 133 6.79 12.85 6.70
C LYS A 133 7.72 12.05 7.58
N TYR A 134 7.33 11.89 8.84
CA TYR A 134 8.13 11.20 9.83
C TYR A 134 7.69 9.74 9.94
N HIS A 135 8.63 8.83 9.70
CA HIS A 135 8.40 7.39 9.85
C HIS A 135 7.92 7.03 11.26
N VAL A 136 8.49 7.64 12.30
CA VAL A 136 8.12 7.40 13.70
C VAL A 136 6.65 7.77 13.98
N LEU A 137 6.16 8.88 13.40
CA LEU A 137 4.74 9.26 13.54
C LEU A 137 3.83 8.26 12.83
N SER A 138 4.18 7.87 11.61
CA SER A 138 3.42 6.88 10.85
C SER A 138 3.33 5.52 11.58
N GLN A 139 4.45 5.05 12.14
CA GLN A 139 4.49 3.80 12.91
C GLN A 139 3.78 3.94 14.26
N GLY A 140 3.91 5.07 14.95
CA GLY A 140 3.18 5.34 16.19
C GLY A 140 1.66 5.31 15.97
N LEU A 141 1.19 5.91 14.88
CA LEU A 141 -0.22 5.85 14.49
C LEU A 141 -0.63 4.42 14.10
N ASN A 142 0.23 3.68 13.39
CA ASN A 142 -0.03 2.28 13.03
C ASN A 142 -0.27 1.39 14.26
N LEU A 143 0.55 1.56 15.31
CA LEU A 143 0.39 0.82 16.57
C LEU A 143 -1.00 1.01 17.18
N ILE A 144 -1.51 2.25 17.17
CA ILE A 144 -2.87 2.56 17.62
C ILE A 144 -3.88 1.95 16.64
N SER A 145 -3.82 2.36 15.37
CA SER A 145 -4.66 1.86 14.29
C SER A 145 -3.96 2.03 12.92
N PRO A 146 -3.87 0.96 12.12
CA PRO A 146 -3.36 1.04 10.75
C PRO A 146 -4.08 2.11 9.89
N MET A 147 -5.38 2.31 10.11
CA MET A 147 -6.18 3.34 9.43
C MET A 147 -5.64 4.76 9.70
N ALA A 148 -5.25 5.06 10.94
CA ALA A 148 -4.70 6.37 11.29
C ALA A 148 -3.35 6.62 10.61
N SER A 149 -2.53 5.57 10.50
CA SER A 149 -1.28 5.61 9.74
C SER A 149 -1.53 5.91 8.26
N VAL A 150 -2.52 5.27 7.63
CA VAL A 150 -2.89 5.59 6.23
C VAL A 150 -3.36 7.04 6.09
N GLY A 151 -4.18 7.53 7.01
CA GLY A 151 -4.62 8.94 7.01
C GLY A 151 -3.44 9.91 7.04
N TYR A 152 -2.45 9.65 7.91
CA TYR A 152 -1.22 10.45 7.96
C TYR A 152 -0.39 10.34 6.68
N ASN A 153 -0.20 9.13 6.15
CA ASN A 153 0.62 8.90 4.96
C ASN A 153 -0.01 9.42 3.67
N SER A 154 -1.33 9.47 3.58
CA SER A 154 -2.05 10.01 2.43
C SER A 154 -2.18 11.52 2.42
N TRP A 155 -2.17 12.17 3.59
CA TRP A 155 -2.34 13.62 3.70
C TRP A 155 -1.30 14.39 2.88
N ASN A 156 -1.72 15.16 1.87
CA ASN A 156 -0.81 15.87 0.96
C ASN A 156 0.26 14.96 0.32
N SER A 157 -0.08 13.71 -0.02
CA SER A 157 0.84 12.77 -0.67
C SER A 157 0.48 12.59 -2.15
N PRO A 158 1.46 12.56 -3.07
CA PRO A 158 1.19 12.29 -4.48
C PRO A 158 0.85 10.81 -4.75
N LEU A 159 0.98 9.95 -3.73
CA LEU A 159 0.77 8.52 -3.81
C LEU A 159 -0.70 8.13 -3.61
N PHE A 160 -1.53 9.02 -3.06
CA PHE A 160 -2.92 8.72 -2.72
C PHE A 160 -3.86 9.77 -3.29
N THR A 161 -4.95 9.32 -3.91
CA THR A 161 -6.12 10.19 -4.08
C THR A 161 -7.06 10.07 -2.89
N GLY A 162 -7.98 11.02 -2.73
CA GLY A 162 -9.02 10.93 -1.69
C GLY A 162 -9.80 9.60 -1.69
N ARG A 163 -10.06 9.02 -2.87
CA ARG A 163 -10.67 7.69 -3.00
C ARG A 163 -9.74 6.59 -2.48
N ASP A 164 -8.46 6.61 -2.88
CA ASP A 164 -7.49 5.60 -2.46
C ASP A 164 -7.29 5.62 -0.94
N THR A 165 -7.24 6.83 -0.36
CA THR A 165 -7.19 7.04 1.09
C THR A 165 -8.38 6.40 1.78
N PHE A 166 -9.61 6.76 1.35
CA PHE A 166 -10.83 6.26 1.98
C PHE A 166 -10.93 4.73 1.90
N VAL A 167 -10.64 4.16 0.73
CA VAL A 167 -10.68 2.71 0.52
C VAL A 167 -9.63 2.01 1.39
N SER A 168 -8.39 2.50 1.40
CA SER A 168 -7.30 1.90 2.19
C SER A 168 -7.59 1.96 3.68
N MET A 169 -8.05 3.12 4.17
CA MET A 169 -8.51 3.31 5.55
C MET A 169 -9.63 2.32 5.92
N SER A 170 -10.63 2.18 5.05
CA SER A 170 -11.77 1.28 5.26
C SER A 170 -11.33 -0.19 5.30
N ILE A 171 -10.43 -0.59 4.40
CA ILE A 171 -9.89 -1.95 4.37
C ILE A 171 -9.19 -2.26 5.69
N TYR A 172 -8.28 -1.39 6.14
CA TYR A 172 -7.56 -1.60 7.39
C TYR A 172 -8.48 -1.64 8.62
N LEU A 173 -9.51 -0.78 8.66
CA LEU A 173 -10.51 -0.80 9.71
C LEU A 173 -11.30 -2.13 9.71
N LEU A 174 -11.75 -2.58 8.54
CA LEU A 174 -12.50 -3.84 8.42
C LEU A 174 -11.63 -5.05 8.80
N PHE A 175 -10.36 -5.07 8.40
CA PHE A 175 -9.42 -6.12 8.81
C PHE A 175 -9.25 -6.17 10.32
N ASP A 176 -9.06 -5.02 10.99
CA ASP A 176 -8.97 -4.96 12.45
C ASP A 176 -10.28 -5.47 13.10
N LEU A 177 -11.44 -5.06 12.60
CA LEU A 177 -12.74 -5.51 13.12
C LEU A 177 -12.95 -7.02 12.94
N ILE A 178 -12.59 -7.58 11.78
CA ILE A 178 -12.75 -9.01 11.50
C ILE A 178 -11.78 -9.83 12.35
N LEU A 179 -10.50 -9.44 12.38
CA LEU A 179 -9.46 -10.18 13.09
C LEU A 179 -9.64 -10.08 14.61
N ALA A 180 -9.70 -8.86 15.15
CA ALA A 180 -9.84 -8.65 16.59
C ALA A 180 -11.23 -9.04 17.09
N GLY A 181 -12.29 -8.71 16.34
CA GLY A 181 -13.65 -9.09 16.69
C GLY A 181 -13.85 -10.60 16.65
N GLY A 182 -13.34 -11.28 15.62
CA GLY A 182 -13.37 -12.75 15.54
C GLY A 182 -12.58 -13.42 16.67
N ALA A 183 -11.37 -12.93 16.96
CA ALA A 183 -10.57 -13.43 18.07
C ALA A 183 -11.24 -13.18 19.44
N TYR A 184 -11.87 -12.02 19.61
CA TYR A 184 -12.61 -11.67 20.82
C TYR A 184 -13.82 -12.59 21.02
N MET A 185 -14.63 -12.80 19.96
CA MET A 185 -15.75 -13.73 20.00
C MET A 185 -15.29 -15.15 20.35
N TYR A 186 -14.23 -15.64 19.72
CA TYR A 186 -13.64 -16.93 20.05
C TYR A 186 -13.21 -17.02 21.52
N ALA A 187 -12.51 -15.99 22.02
CA ALA A 187 -12.08 -15.96 23.42
C ALA A 187 -13.28 -15.94 24.39
N GLN A 188 -14.34 -15.19 24.04
CA GLN A 188 -15.57 -15.10 24.81
C GLN A 188 -16.34 -16.43 24.88
N GLU A 189 -16.44 -17.15 23.77
CA GLU A 189 -17.11 -18.46 23.71
C GLU A 189 -16.39 -19.53 24.55
N ASN A 190 -15.08 -19.37 24.72
CA ASN A 190 -14.22 -20.27 25.48
C ASN A 190 -14.01 -19.81 26.94
N LEU A 191 -14.73 -18.79 27.41
CA LEU A 191 -14.73 -18.44 28.83
C LEU A 191 -15.34 -19.59 29.66
N PRO A 192 -14.82 -19.84 30.87
CA PRO A 192 -15.34 -20.91 31.72
C PRO A 192 -16.82 -20.65 32.04
N LYS A 193 -17.71 -21.55 31.61
CA LYS A 193 -19.14 -21.41 31.87
C LYS A 193 -19.43 -21.81 33.32
N LYS A 194 -20.27 -21.01 34.01
CA LYS A 194 -20.73 -21.35 35.35
C LYS A 194 -21.73 -22.51 35.30
N ASN A 195 -21.57 -23.45 36.23
CA ASN A 195 -22.54 -24.51 36.43
C ASN A 195 -23.61 -24.07 37.44
N LEU A 196 -24.71 -24.81 37.53
CA LEU A 196 -25.84 -24.50 38.44
C LEU A 196 -25.38 -24.33 39.89
N TRP A 197 -24.44 -25.17 40.33
CA TRP A 197 -23.84 -25.15 41.67
C TRP A 197 -23.00 -23.90 41.95
N ASP A 198 -22.27 -23.39 40.94
CA ASP A 198 -21.47 -22.17 41.07
C ASP A 198 -22.35 -20.93 41.22
N ASN A 199 -23.53 -20.95 40.60
CA ASN A 199 -24.55 -19.91 40.78
C ASN A 199 -25.19 -19.98 42.18
N LEU A 200 -25.50 -21.19 42.67
CA LEU A 200 -26.02 -21.40 44.03
C LEU A 200 -25.01 -20.99 45.11
N ALA A 201 -23.72 -21.22 44.89
CA ALA A 201 -22.64 -20.85 45.80
C ALA A 201 -22.17 -19.38 45.63
N ASN A 202 -22.85 -18.58 44.80
CA ASN A 202 -22.52 -17.18 44.53
C ASN A 202 -21.04 -16.94 44.14
N VAL A 203 -20.41 -17.92 43.48
CA VAL A 203 -19.03 -17.84 43.00
C VAL A 203 -18.94 -16.71 41.98
N LYS A 204 -17.83 -15.96 41.92
CA LYS A 204 -17.65 -14.87 40.95
C LYS A 204 -17.82 -15.40 39.50
N GLY A 205 -18.40 -14.57 38.61
CA GLY A 205 -18.65 -14.88 37.19
C GLY A 205 -17.44 -15.45 36.42
N PRO A 206 -17.64 -16.01 35.22
CA PRO A 206 -16.54 -16.14 34.27
C PRO A 206 -15.86 -14.77 34.15
N GLY A 207 -14.53 -14.72 34.26
CA GLY A 207 -13.78 -13.48 34.11
C GLY A 207 -14.03 -12.81 32.76
N ASN A 208 -13.55 -11.57 32.60
CA ASN A 208 -13.66 -10.89 31.31
C ASN A 208 -12.73 -11.56 30.28
N VAL A 209 -12.99 -11.36 28.97
CA VAL A 209 -12.15 -11.87 27.88
C VAL A 209 -10.68 -11.50 28.10
N TRP A 210 -10.41 -10.29 28.58
CA TRP A 210 -9.08 -9.78 28.88
C TRP A 210 -8.33 -10.52 29.99
N GLU A 211 -9.06 -11.22 30.86
CA GLU A 211 -8.50 -12.02 31.95
C GLU A 211 -8.32 -13.49 31.55
N SER A 212 -8.79 -13.86 30.35
CA SER A 212 -8.70 -15.23 29.83
C SER A 212 -7.32 -15.50 29.19
N PRO A 213 -6.82 -16.75 29.24
CA PRO A 213 -5.61 -17.14 28.50
C PRO A 213 -5.70 -16.86 26.99
N ASN A 214 -6.93 -16.84 26.45
CA ASN A 214 -7.20 -16.59 25.03
C ASN A 214 -7.14 -15.10 24.66
N ALA A 215 -7.00 -14.17 25.62
CA ALA A 215 -6.84 -12.74 25.37
C ALA A 215 -5.65 -12.44 24.46
N VAL A 216 -4.57 -13.23 24.57
CA VAL A 216 -3.37 -13.12 23.73
C VAL A 216 -3.71 -13.27 22.24
N GLY A 217 -4.72 -14.09 21.91
CA GLY A 217 -5.18 -14.26 20.53
C GLY A 217 -5.73 -12.96 19.92
N VAL A 218 -6.36 -12.10 20.73
CA VAL A 218 -6.87 -10.79 20.28
C VAL A 218 -5.71 -9.85 19.93
N PHE A 219 -4.68 -9.80 20.78
CA PHE A 219 -3.47 -9.01 20.51
C PHE A 219 -2.68 -9.54 19.31
N ALA A 220 -2.56 -10.87 19.18
CA ALA A 220 -1.92 -11.48 18.02
C ALA A 220 -2.69 -11.17 16.72
N ALA A 221 -4.02 -11.20 16.74
CA ALA A 221 -4.86 -10.86 15.60
C ALA A 221 -4.65 -9.39 15.17
N LEU A 222 -4.59 -8.46 16.12
CA LEU A 222 -4.25 -7.05 15.86
C LEU A 222 -2.83 -6.86 15.35
N ALA A 223 -1.87 -7.68 15.81
CA ALA A 223 -0.48 -7.57 15.38
C ALA A 223 -0.28 -7.84 13.87
N VAL A 224 -1.14 -8.67 13.26
CA VAL A 224 -1.06 -9.01 11.82
C VAL A 224 -1.25 -7.78 10.94
N SER A 225 -2.32 -7.01 11.16
CA SER A 225 -2.60 -5.81 10.36
C SER A 225 -1.53 -4.73 10.56
N ARG A 226 -1.01 -4.61 11.79
CA ARG A 226 0.08 -3.69 12.15
C ARG A 226 1.40 -4.06 11.48
N ALA A 227 1.72 -5.35 11.41
CA ALA A 227 2.91 -5.83 10.73
C ALA A 227 2.86 -5.53 9.22
N VAL A 228 1.74 -5.84 8.56
CA VAL A 228 1.55 -5.51 7.13
C VAL A 228 1.67 -4.01 6.90
N ARG A 229 0.96 -3.22 7.70
CA ARG A 229 0.99 -1.76 7.59
C ARG A 229 2.37 -1.17 7.88
N ALA A 230 3.19 -1.80 8.73
CA ALA A 230 4.51 -1.29 9.04
C ALA A 230 5.43 -1.24 7.80
N PHE A 231 5.35 -2.25 6.93
CA PHE A 231 6.08 -2.27 5.66
C PHE A 231 5.52 -1.22 4.70
N ASP A 232 4.20 -1.15 4.54
CA ASP A 232 3.57 -0.14 3.69
C ASP A 232 3.91 1.29 4.15
N ALA A 233 3.90 1.54 5.47
CA ALA A 233 4.19 2.84 6.05
C ALA A 233 5.62 3.27 5.76
N TRP A 234 6.56 2.33 5.81
CA TRP A 234 7.95 2.57 5.48
C TRP A 234 8.11 2.94 4.00
N GLU A 235 7.50 2.19 3.09
CA GLU A 235 7.54 2.47 1.66
C GLU A 235 6.87 3.80 1.31
N ASP A 236 5.67 4.05 1.84
CA ASP A 236 4.90 5.28 1.61
C ASP A 236 5.67 6.52 2.09
N THR A 237 6.26 6.47 3.28
CA THR A 237 7.05 7.60 3.81
C THR A 237 8.35 7.80 3.03
N SER A 238 9.02 6.70 2.65
CA SER A 238 10.27 6.78 1.91
C SER A 238 10.07 7.36 0.51
N ALA A 239 9.07 6.87 -0.24
CA ALA A 239 8.73 7.38 -1.57
C ALA A 239 8.29 8.85 -1.50
N HIS A 240 7.43 9.20 -0.54
CA HIS A 240 6.98 10.58 -0.35
C HIS A 240 8.14 11.54 -0.07
N ASN A 241 8.99 11.21 0.91
CA ASN A 241 10.10 12.07 1.30
C ASN A 241 11.14 12.21 0.21
N LYS A 242 11.40 11.11 -0.52
CA LYS A 242 12.32 11.14 -1.65
C LYS A 242 11.83 12.10 -2.72
N THR A 243 10.53 12.09 -3.01
CA THR A 243 9.92 13.04 -3.95
C THR A 243 9.95 14.48 -3.41
N ALA A 244 9.73 14.67 -2.12
CA ALA A 244 9.77 16.00 -1.48
C ALA A 244 11.15 16.68 -1.57
N GLN A 245 12.24 15.92 -1.59
CA GLN A 245 13.61 16.45 -1.72
C GLN A 245 13.85 17.23 -3.02
N PHE A 246 13.08 16.95 -4.08
CA PHE A 246 13.27 17.57 -5.39
C PHE A 246 12.38 18.80 -5.62
N GLY A 247 11.57 19.18 -4.63
CA GLY A 247 10.81 20.44 -4.65
C GLY A 247 9.66 20.51 -5.66
N TRP A 248 9.21 19.36 -6.20
CA TRP A 248 8.02 19.33 -7.05
C TRP A 248 6.74 19.56 -6.26
N SER A 249 5.77 20.17 -6.94
CA SER A 249 4.43 20.41 -6.41
C SER A 249 3.43 19.47 -7.06
N PHE A 250 2.54 18.91 -6.25
CA PHE A 250 1.56 17.92 -6.70
C PHE A 250 0.15 18.34 -6.32
N LYS A 251 -0.81 17.92 -7.15
CA LYS A 251 -2.23 17.95 -6.83
C LYS A 251 -2.64 16.60 -6.23
N PHE A 252 -3.49 16.64 -5.20
CA PHE A 252 -3.93 15.47 -4.42
C PHE A 252 -5.37 15.05 -4.75
#